data_AF-A0A426QHT0-F1
#
_entry.id   AF-A0A426QHT0-F1
#
_cell.length_a   1.000
_cell.length_b   1.000
_cell.length_c   1.000
_cell.angle_alpha   90.00
_cell.angle_beta   90.00
_cell.angle_gamma   90.00
#
_symmetry.space_group_name_H-M   'P 1'
#
loop_
_entity.id
_entity.type
_entity.pdbx_description
1 polymer ?
#
loop_
_entity_poly.entity_id
_entity_poly.type
_entity_poly.pdbx_seq_one_letter_code
_entity_poly.pdbx_strand_id
1 'polypeptide(L)'
;MWRWRTAPALVEDFNSGPGGNGKAGYSVIGDPDGTEVNQAYLGYDVMPETGIRLGRQRIILDNARFVGNVGWRQREQTYDAVRLTSGSLPDTTFDYAYMDNVQNIFGADVAMSNHIINLGYSGFEAFNLGAYGYFLAFNGSAAARAASSQTLGAYLDGSLGLDGFKLLLPRRICRTVRLRGRQQQHRRRLHALHPRRDGWRHHGQGRL
;
A
#
# COMPACT_ATOMS: atom_id res chain seq x y z
N MET A 1 43.75 -10.07 7.42
CA MET A 1 42.85 -11.24 7.47
C MET A 1 41.58 -10.80 8.20
N TRP A 2 40.55 -10.38 7.48
CA TRP A 2 39.32 -9.83 8.08
C TRP A 2 38.26 -10.93 8.17
N ARG A 3 37.91 -11.33 9.39
CA ARG A 3 36.89 -12.32 9.70
C ARG A 3 35.60 -11.57 10.03
N TRP A 4 34.59 -11.66 9.16
CA TRP A 4 33.24 -11.22 9.48
C TRP A 4 32.72 -12.07 10.64
N ARG A 5 32.39 -11.41 11.74
CA ARG A 5 31.72 -12.03 12.89
C ARG A 5 30.24 -11.65 12.75
N THR A 6 29.41 -12.58 12.29
CA THR A 6 27.96 -12.43 12.36
C THR A 6 27.57 -12.38 13.84
N ALA A 7 26.86 -11.34 14.25
CA ALA A 7 26.23 -11.30 15.56
C ALA A 7 24.96 -12.16 15.49
N PRO A 8 24.86 -13.28 16.24
CA PRO A 8 23.58 -13.95 16.39
C PRO A 8 22.62 -13.02 17.14
N ALA A 9 21.33 -13.04 16.78
CA ALA A 9 20.30 -12.35 17.52
C ALA A 9 20.31 -12.82 18.98
N LEU A 10 20.27 -11.88 19.94
CA LEU A 10 20.54 -12.16 21.36
C LEU A 10 19.36 -12.80 22.12
N VAL A 11 18.24 -13.10 21.46
CA VAL A 11 17.07 -13.72 22.09
C VAL A 11 16.39 -14.65 21.10
N GLU A 12 16.52 -15.96 21.32
CA GLU A 12 15.89 -17.00 20.48
C GLU A 12 14.42 -17.26 20.88
N ASP A 13 13.97 -16.73 22.01
CA ASP A 13 12.71 -17.10 22.68
C ASP A 13 11.54 -16.15 22.36
N PHE A 14 11.22 -16.00 21.08
CA PHE A 14 10.06 -15.24 20.63
C PHE A 14 9.31 -15.96 19.51
N ASN A 15 8.06 -15.59 19.28
CA ASN A 15 7.26 -16.11 18.18
C ASN A 15 7.32 -15.13 17.00
N SER A 16 7.80 -15.52 15.82
CA SER A 16 7.91 -14.59 14.68
C SER A 16 6.60 -14.35 13.91
N GLY A 17 5.47 -14.87 14.40
CA GLY A 17 4.14 -14.72 13.81
C GLY A 17 3.77 -15.84 12.83
N PRO A 18 2.60 -15.74 12.16
CA PRO A 18 2.15 -16.74 11.19
C PRO A 18 3.15 -16.90 10.04
N GLY A 19 3.69 -18.11 9.86
CA GLY A 19 4.74 -18.39 8.87
C GLY A 19 6.18 -18.14 9.35
N GLY A 20 6.35 -17.71 10.61
CA GLY A 20 7.65 -17.53 11.26
C GLY A 20 8.18 -18.79 11.95
N ASN A 21 8.96 -18.63 13.03
CA ASN A 21 9.67 -19.73 13.73
C ASN A 21 8.78 -20.74 14.50
N GLY A 22 7.45 -20.66 14.40
CA GLY A 22 6.52 -21.65 14.95
C GLY A 22 6.40 -21.70 16.48
N LYS A 23 6.97 -20.74 17.21
CA LYS A 23 7.02 -20.75 18.69
C LYS A 23 5.71 -20.28 19.34
N ALA A 24 4.63 -21.06 19.20
CA ALA A 24 3.26 -20.71 19.65
C ALA A 24 3.09 -20.35 21.15
N GLY A 25 4.07 -20.65 22.01
CA GLY A 25 4.05 -20.32 23.44
C GLY A 25 4.78 -19.04 23.85
N TYR A 26 5.34 -18.28 22.90
CA TYR A 26 6.12 -17.07 23.19
C TYR A 26 5.43 -15.81 22.64
N SER A 27 5.79 -14.65 23.19
CA SER A 27 5.32 -13.35 22.70
C SER A 27 5.62 -13.20 21.22
N VAL A 28 4.62 -12.74 20.45
CA VAL A 28 4.78 -12.53 19.01
C VAL A 28 5.61 -11.28 18.77
N ILE A 29 6.88 -11.47 18.43
CA ILE A 29 7.75 -10.43 17.89
C ILE A 29 7.83 -10.73 16.40
N GLY A 30 7.01 -10.05 15.59
CA GLY A 30 6.90 -10.26 14.15
C GLY A 30 8.13 -9.78 13.35
N ASP A 31 9.31 -10.25 13.75
CA ASP A 31 10.61 -10.01 13.12
C ASP A 31 11.35 -11.36 13.01
N PRO A 32 10.95 -12.23 12.08
CA PRO A 32 11.66 -13.48 11.79
C PRO A 32 13.09 -13.21 11.34
N ASP A 33 14.03 -14.03 11.80
CA ASP A 33 15.44 -13.95 11.41
C ASP A 33 15.62 -14.10 9.89
N GLY A 34 16.33 -13.14 9.28
CA GLY A 34 16.66 -13.19 7.84
C GLY A 34 17.32 -11.91 7.33
N THR A 35 18.12 -12.05 6.28
CA THR A 35 18.67 -10.93 5.50
C THR A 35 17.99 -10.93 4.14
N GLU A 36 17.23 -9.89 3.82
CA GLU A 36 16.50 -9.80 2.55
C GLU A 36 16.78 -8.49 1.81
N VAL A 37 16.83 -8.57 0.48
CA VAL A 37 16.90 -7.38 -0.38
C VAL A 37 15.51 -6.77 -0.47
N ASN A 38 15.35 -5.57 0.10
CA ASN A 38 14.07 -4.85 0.07
C ASN A 38 13.74 -4.28 -1.32
N GLN A 39 14.74 -3.81 -2.09
CA GLN A 39 14.52 -3.24 -3.42
C GLN A 39 15.67 -3.61 -4.36
N ALA A 40 15.32 -4.09 -5.55
CA ALA A 40 16.23 -4.40 -6.64
C ALA A 40 15.44 -4.38 -7.95
N TYR A 41 15.53 -3.29 -8.71
CA TYR A 41 14.80 -3.10 -9.94
C TYR A 41 15.63 -2.40 -11.02
N LEU A 42 15.30 -2.68 -12.28
CA LEU A 42 15.72 -1.89 -13.42
C LEU A 42 14.67 -0.81 -13.69
N GLY A 43 15.11 0.43 -13.91
CA GLY A 43 14.24 1.55 -14.30
C GLY A 43 14.64 2.10 -15.66
N TYR A 44 13.65 2.50 -16.46
CA TYR A 44 13.87 3.13 -17.76
C TYR A 44 12.81 4.19 -18.04
N ASP A 45 13.22 5.38 -18.45
CA ASP A 45 12.32 6.45 -18.88
C ASP A 45 12.01 6.25 -20.37
N VAL A 46 10.77 5.85 -20.66
CA VAL A 46 10.33 5.52 -22.02
C VAL A 46 10.04 6.80 -22.81
N MET A 47 9.55 7.83 -22.12
CA MET A 47 9.22 9.16 -22.64
C MET A 47 9.39 10.20 -21.53
N PRO A 48 9.38 11.52 -21.82
CA PRO A 48 9.32 12.53 -20.79
C PRO A 48 8.18 12.24 -19.80
N GLU A 49 8.53 12.29 -18.51
CA GLU A 49 7.59 12.06 -17.39
C GLU A 49 6.91 10.68 -17.40
N THR A 50 7.44 9.71 -18.16
CA THR A 50 6.90 8.35 -18.24
C THR A 50 8.01 7.32 -18.07
N GLY A 51 7.95 6.58 -16.97
CA GLY A 51 8.96 5.60 -16.58
C GLY A 51 8.37 4.20 -16.37
N ILE A 52 9.16 3.19 -16.72
CA ILE A 52 8.89 1.78 -16.41
C ILE A 52 9.91 1.26 -15.39
N ARG A 53 9.46 0.41 -14.46
CA ARG A 53 10.30 -0.32 -13.51
C ARG A 53 10.01 -1.80 -13.56
N LEU A 54 11.05 -2.63 -13.57
CA LEU A 54 10.98 -4.09 -13.55
C LEU A 54 11.84 -4.62 -12.39
N GLY A 55 11.24 -5.41 -11.51
CA GLY A 55 11.91 -6.08 -10.41
C GLY A 55 11.27 -5.76 -9.05
N ARG A 56 12.03 -6.04 -7.98
CA ARG A 56 11.58 -5.85 -6.61
C ARG A 56 11.57 -4.40 -6.23
N GLN A 57 10.41 -3.90 -5.81
CA GLN A 57 10.23 -2.49 -5.51
C GLN A 57 9.20 -2.26 -4.40
N ARG A 58 9.28 -1.08 -3.79
CA ARG A 58 8.26 -0.60 -2.87
C ARG A 58 7.12 0.05 -3.66
N ILE A 59 5.89 -0.44 -3.44
CA ILE A 59 4.69 0.14 -4.04
C ILE A 59 3.72 0.49 -2.91
N ILE A 60 3.40 1.77 -2.79
CA ILE A 60 2.44 2.31 -1.82
C ILE A 60 1.47 3.18 -2.60
N LEU A 61 0.17 2.92 -2.45
CA LEU A 61 -0.86 3.66 -3.16
C LEU A 61 -1.87 4.25 -2.17
N ASP A 62 -2.32 5.46 -2.48
CA ASP A 62 -3.28 6.20 -1.67
C ASP A 62 -2.91 6.21 -0.17
N ASN A 63 -3.79 5.69 0.68
CA ASN A 63 -3.64 5.58 2.13
C ASN A 63 -3.09 4.21 2.56
N ALA A 64 -2.40 3.51 1.66
CA ALA A 64 -1.80 2.20 1.90
C ALA A 64 -2.78 1.07 2.30
N ARG A 65 -4.11 1.29 2.21
CA ARG A 65 -5.10 0.36 2.75
C ARG A 65 -5.24 -0.95 1.97
N PHE A 66 -4.87 -0.93 0.68
CA PHE A 66 -4.98 -2.07 -0.23
C PHE A 66 -3.62 -2.52 -0.74
N VAL A 67 -2.78 -1.55 -1.11
CA VAL A 67 -1.41 -1.77 -1.58
C VAL A 67 -0.52 -0.81 -0.80
N GLY A 68 0.37 -1.36 0.02
CA GLY A 68 1.21 -0.58 0.90
C GLY A 68 2.36 -1.38 1.49
N ASN A 69 3.09 -0.73 2.38
CA ASN A 69 4.17 -1.33 3.18
C ASN A 69 4.03 -0.95 4.66
N VAL A 70 4.94 -1.46 5.49
CA VAL A 70 5.08 -1.08 6.89
C VAL A 70 6.47 -0.47 7.08
N GLY A 71 6.60 0.82 6.82
CA GLY A 71 7.90 1.52 6.71
C GLY A 71 8.69 1.71 8.00
N TRP A 72 8.21 1.23 9.16
CA TRP A 72 8.97 1.23 10.43
C TRP A 72 9.61 -0.11 10.76
N ARG A 73 9.34 -1.17 9.98
CA ARG A 73 10.00 -2.46 10.15
C ARG A 73 11.34 -2.48 9.41
N GLN A 74 12.31 -3.23 9.93
CA GLN A 74 13.57 -3.49 9.21
C GLN A 74 13.30 -4.28 7.91
N ARG A 75 12.31 -5.18 7.92
CA ARG A 75 11.76 -5.84 6.72
C ARG A 75 10.43 -5.22 6.32
N GLU A 76 10.41 -4.59 5.17
CA GLU A 76 9.20 -3.99 4.61
C GLU A 76 8.49 -4.92 3.65
N GLN A 77 7.19 -4.71 3.47
CA GLN A 77 6.47 -5.38 2.39
C GLN A 77 6.85 -4.77 1.04
N THR A 78 7.38 -5.60 0.15
CA THR A 78 7.84 -5.22 -1.19
C THR A 78 7.20 -6.14 -2.23
N TYR A 79 7.27 -5.72 -3.50
CA TYR A 79 6.59 -6.40 -4.59
C TYR A 79 7.57 -6.62 -5.73
N ASP A 80 7.59 -7.84 -6.25
CA ASP A 80 8.17 -8.11 -7.56
C ASP A 80 7.11 -7.72 -8.60
N ALA A 81 7.47 -6.76 -9.45
CA ALA A 81 6.49 -6.11 -10.31
C ALA A 81 7.09 -5.49 -11.57
N VAL A 82 6.23 -5.37 -12.59
CA VAL A 82 6.37 -4.41 -13.68
C VAL A 82 5.45 -3.23 -13.38
N ARG A 83 6.01 -2.01 -13.35
CA ARG A 83 5.26 -0.79 -13.04
C ARG A 83 5.53 0.28 -14.09
N LEU A 84 4.47 0.88 -14.60
CA LEU A 84 4.47 2.02 -15.50
C LEU A 84 3.86 3.22 -14.75
N THR A 85 4.63 4.30 -14.63
CA THR A 85 4.14 5.57 -14.08
C THR A 85 4.25 6.64 -15.14
N SER A 86 3.23 7.48 -15.28
CA SER A 86 3.22 8.57 -16.25
C SER A 86 2.60 9.83 -15.64
N GLY A 87 3.29 10.96 -15.84
CA GLY A 87 2.82 12.32 -15.57
C GLY A 87 2.78 13.20 -16.82
N SER A 88 2.86 12.59 -18.01
CA SER A 88 3.05 13.32 -19.27
C SER A 88 1.83 14.13 -19.74
N LEU A 89 0.68 13.90 -19.11
CA LEU A 89 -0.53 14.68 -19.35
C LEU A 89 -0.66 15.77 -18.28
N PRO A 90 -1.05 17.01 -18.66
CA PRO A 90 -1.22 18.11 -17.72
C PRO A 90 -2.08 17.72 -16.51
N ASP A 91 -1.56 18.03 -15.32
CA ASP A 91 -2.20 17.80 -14.03
C ASP A 91 -2.68 16.36 -13.79
N THR A 92 -2.14 15.39 -14.53
CA THR A 92 -2.63 14.02 -14.52
C THR A 92 -1.52 13.06 -14.14
N THR A 93 -1.82 12.16 -13.21
CA THR A 93 -0.91 11.08 -12.81
C THR A 93 -1.55 9.75 -13.13
N PHE A 94 -0.79 8.87 -13.76
CA PHE A 94 -1.18 7.50 -14.07
C PHE A 94 -0.15 6.53 -13.47
N ASP A 95 -0.65 5.48 -12.84
CA ASP A 95 0.16 4.40 -12.28
C ASP A 95 -0.50 3.07 -12.59
N TYR A 96 0.22 2.22 -13.31
CA TYR A 96 -0.16 0.84 -13.54
C TYR A 96 0.92 -0.09 -13.02
N ALA A 97 0.53 -1.12 -12.29
CA ALA A 97 1.44 -2.18 -11.88
C ALA A 97 0.83 -3.56 -12.10
N TYR A 98 1.62 -4.45 -12.67
CA TYR A 98 1.42 -5.89 -12.59
C TYR A 98 2.37 -6.44 -11.54
N MET A 99 1.84 -7.11 -10.52
CA MET A 99 2.64 -7.72 -9.45
C MET A 99 2.46 -9.23 -9.53
N ASP A 100 3.58 -9.95 -9.56
CA ASP A 100 3.61 -11.41 -9.60
C ASP A 100 3.95 -12.03 -8.25
N ASN A 101 4.59 -11.27 -7.35
CA ASN A 101 4.89 -11.72 -5.99
C ASN A 101 4.86 -10.56 -4.98
N VAL A 102 4.51 -10.88 -3.72
CA VAL A 102 4.75 -10.00 -2.57
C VAL A 102 5.64 -10.70 -1.56
N GLN A 103 6.66 -9.96 -1.11
CA GLN A 103 7.44 -10.28 0.08
C GLN A 103 6.70 -9.68 1.25
N ASN A 104 5.98 -10.51 2.02
CA ASN A 104 5.17 -9.96 3.10
C ASN A 104 6.01 -9.62 4.35
N ILE A 105 5.40 -8.86 5.26
CA ILE A 105 6.02 -8.47 6.54
C ILE A 105 6.38 -9.65 7.45
N PHE A 106 5.92 -10.87 7.16
CA PHE A 106 6.19 -12.10 7.91
C PHE A 106 7.27 -12.99 7.23
N GLY A 107 7.85 -12.54 6.11
CA GLY A 107 8.95 -13.25 5.44
C GLY A 107 8.47 -14.36 4.52
N ALA A 108 7.19 -14.35 4.15
CA ALA A 108 6.65 -15.27 3.16
C ALA A 108 6.54 -14.57 1.80
N ASP A 109 6.99 -15.28 0.77
CA ASP A 109 6.72 -14.99 -0.63
C ASP A 109 5.35 -15.52 -1.00
N VAL A 110 4.48 -14.64 -1.48
CA VAL A 110 3.14 -15.03 -1.94
C VAL A 110 2.97 -14.68 -3.41
N ALA A 111 2.91 -15.72 -4.23
CA ALA A 111 2.63 -15.60 -5.66
C ALA A 111 1.24 -15.01 -5.93
N MET A 112 1.15 -14.15 -6.92
CA MET A 112 -0.04 -13.39 -7.26
C MET A 112 -0.09 -13.02 -8.74
N SER A 113 -1.20 -12.45 -9.17
CA SER A 113 -1.41 -11.91 -10.51
C SER A 113 -2.20 -10.61 -10.39
N ASN A 114 -1.66 -9.68 -9.61
CA ASN A 114 -2.38 -8.46 -9.28
C ASN A 114 -2.29 -7.47 -10.44
N HIS A 115 -3.42 -6.83 -10.75
CA HIS A 115 -3.46 -5.67 -11.61
C HIS A 115 -3.88 -4.46 -10.80
N ILE A 116 -3.06 -3.42 -10.86
CA ILE A 116 -3.28 -2.16 -10.17
C ILE A 116 -3.34 -1.05 -11.20
N ILE A 117 -4.39 -0.23 -11.13
CA ILE A 117 -4.53 1.00 -11.90
C ILE A 117 -4.88 2.12 -10.93
N ASN A 118 -4.16 3.24 -10.99
CA ASN A 118 -4.48 4.47 -10.26
C ASN A 118 -4.35 5.66 -11.21
N LEU A 119 -5.34 6.54 -11.16
CA LEU A 119 -5.42 7.77 -11.94
C LEU A 119 -5.76 8.93 -11.01
N GLY A 120 -4.95 9.98 -11.03
CA GLY A 120 -5.20 11.23 -10.31
C GLY A 120 -5.24 12.42 -11.26
N TYR A 121 -6.09 13.40 -10.95
CA TYR A 121 -6.17 14.67 -11.66
C TYR A 121 -6.23 15.85 -10.68
N SER A 122 -5.33 16.82 -10.87
CA SER A 122 -5.15 18.00 -10.02
C SER A 122 -5.36 19.34 -10.73
N GLY A 123 -6.01 19.34 -11.91
CA GLY A 123 -6.18 20.56 -12.71
C GLY A 123 -7.25 21.53 -12.19
N PHE A 124 -7.95 21.20 -11.10
CA PHE A 124 -8.87 22.14 -10.45
C PHE A 124 -8.19 22.79 -9.25
N GLU A 125 -8.36 24.12 -9.12
CA GLU A 125 -7.76 24.89 -8.01
C GLU A 125 -8.27 24.44 -6.63
N ALA A 126 -9.53 24.03 -6.53
CA ALA A 126 -10.18 23.76 -5.26
C ALA A 126 -10.11 22.30 -4.80
N PHE A 127 -9.89 21.34 -5.71
CA PHE A 127 -9.93 19.91 -5.39
C PHE A 127 -9.16 19.05 -6.38
N ASN A 128 -8.65 17.93 -5.87
CA ASN A 128 -8.13 16.84 -6.67
C ASN A 128 -9.19 15.76 -6.78
N LEU A 129 -9.23 15.07 -7.91
CA LEU A 129 -10.01 13.84 -8.05
C LEU A 129 -9.11 12.68 -8.44
N GLY A 130 -9.58 11.47 -8.21
CA GLY A 130 -8.92 10.30 -8.73
C GLY A 130 -9.82 9.08 -8.74
N ALA A 131 -9.39 8.08 -9.49
CA ALA A 131 -10.05 6.80 -9.62
C ALA A 131 -9.01 5.70 -9.60
N TYR A 132 -9.39 4.54 -9.04
CA TYR A 132 -8.47 3.42 -8.92
C TYR A 132 -9.19 2.08 -9.04
N GLY A 133 -8.46 1.10 -9.55
CA GLY A 133 -8.85 -0.29 -9.66
C GLY A 133 -7.74 -1.18 -9.14
N TYR A 134 -7.99 -1.87 -8.03
CA TYR A 134 -7.05 -2.82 -7.44
C TYR A 134 -7.65 -4.23 -7.51
N PHE A 135 -7.10 -5.03 -8.41
CA PHE A 135 -7.51 -6.41 -8.66
C PHE A 135 -6.45 -7.32 -8.05
N LEU A 136 -6.68 -7.72 -6.80
CA LEU A 136 -5.78 -8.58 -6.04
C LEU A 136 -6.17 -10.04 -6.26
N ALA A 137 -5.31 -10.78 -6.94
CA ALA A 137 -5.48 -12.20 -7.24
C ALA A 137 -4.31 -12.98 -6.65
N PHE A 138 -4.54 -13.63 -5.50
CA PHE A 138 -3.54 -14.46 -4.85
C PHE A 138 -3.59 -15.88 -5.39
N ASN A 139 -2.42 -16.42 -5.70
CA ASN A 139 -2.24 -17.77 -6.23
C ASN A 139 -1.88 -18.76 -5.11
N GLY A 140 -1.85 -20.07 -5.43
CA GLY A 140 -1.47 -21.11 -4.47
C GLY A 140 -2.64 -21.66 -3.65
N SER A 141 -2.52 -21.68 -2.32
CA SER A 141 -3.45 -22.39 -1.43
C SER A 141 -4.89 -21.85 -1.49
N ALA A 142 -5.86 -22.67 -1.10
CA ALA A 142 -7.26 -22.24 -1.01
C ALA A 142 -7.44 -21.03 -0.07
N ALA A 143 -6.68 -20.98 1.02
CA ALA A 143 -6.68 -19.87 1.96
C ALA A 143 -6.13 -18.58 1.32
N ALA A 144 -5.01 -18.65 0.60
CA ALA A 144 -4.44 -17.50 -0.12
C ALA A 144 -5.42 -16.98 -1.16
N ARG A 145 -5.96 -17.88 -2.00
CA ARG A 145 -6.95 -17.53 -3.02
C ARG A 145 -8.21 -16.87 -2.44
N ALA A 146 -8.64 -17.25 -1.24
CA ALA A 146 -9.79 -16.65 -0.56
C ALA A 146 -9.58 -15.18 -0.15
N ALA A 147 -8.31 -14.72 -0.07
CA ALA A 147 -7.96 -13.31 0.15
C ALA A 147 -8.08 -12.44 -1.12
N SER A 148 -8.31 -13.05 -2.29
CA SER A 148 -8.45 -12.32 -3.56
C SER A 148 -9.66 -11.38 -3.57
N SER A 149 -9.46 -10.17 -4.09
CA SER A 149 -10.47 -9.12 -4.11
C SER A 149 -10.35 -8.20 -5.32
N GLN A 150 -11.44 -7.57 -5.69
CA GLN A 150 -11.48 -6.50 -6.67
C GLN A 150 -12.04 -5.26 -5.99
N THR A 151 -11.30 -4.17 -6.03
CA THR A 151 -11.68 -2.89 -5.47
C THR A 151 -11.70 -1.86 -6.57
N LEU A 152 -12.86 -1.26 -6.82
CA LEU A 152 -13.01 -0.08 -7.66
C LEU A 152 -13.35 1.10 -6.75
N GLY A 153 -12.69 2.23 -6.93
CA GLY A 153 -12.96 3.40 -6.12
C GLY A 153 -12.67 4.71 -6.85
N ALA A 154 -13.23 5.77 -6.27
CA ALA A 154 -12.96 7.14 -6.66
C ALA A 154 -12.84 7.99 -5.41
N TYR A 155 -12.03 9.05 -5.52
CA TYR A 155 -11.86 10.04 -4.48
C TYR A 155 -11.95 11.45 -5.01
N LEU A 156 -12.37 12.35 -4.14
CA LEU A 156 -12.23 13.78 -4.25
C LEU A 156 -11.59 14.26 -2.95
N ASP A 157 -10.49 15.00 -3.06
CA ASP A 157 -9.78 15.57 -1.93
C ASP A 157 -9.51 17.04 -2.25
N GLY A 158 -10.17 17.94 -1.53
CA GLY A 158 -10.05 19.38 -1.78
C GLY A 158 -10.31 20.22 -0.56
N SER A 159 -10.14 21.52 -0.73
CA SER A 159 -10.49 22.48 0.29
C SER A 159 -11.05 23.76 -0.31
N LEU A 160 -12.19 24.19 0.19
CA LEU A 160 -12.80 25.46 -0.19
C LEU A 160 -12.43 26.52 0.84
N GLY A 161 -11.75 27.58 0.38
CA GLY A 161 -11.54 28.79 1.18
C GLY A 161 -12.84 29.60 1.26
N LEU A 162 -13.27 29.92 2.46
CA LEU A 162 -14.35 30.84 2.80
C LEU A 162 -13.74 31.95 3.67
N ASP A 163 -14.37 33.11 3.75
CA ASP A 163 -13.85 34.22 4.58
C ASP A 163 -13.63 33.77 6.04
N GLY A 164 -12.36 33.64 6.43
CA GLY A 164 -11.92 33.19 7.75
C GLY A 164 -12.03 31.68 8.04
N PHE A 165 -12.45 30.85 7.08
CA PHE A 165 -12.66 29.41 7.27
C PHE A 165 -12.17 28.57 6.07
N LYS A 166 -11.60 27.40 6.35
CA LYS A 166 -11.26 26.40 5.33
C LYS A 166 -12.13 25.16 5.52
N LEU A 167 -12.94 24.83 4.50
CA LEU A 167 -13.73 23.60 4.47
C LEU A 167 -12.95 22.50 3.78
N LEU A 168 -12.56 21.45 4.51
CA LEU A 168 -11.95 20.25 3.93
C LEU A 168 -13.03 19.31 3.37
N LEU A 169 -12.85 18.84 2.13
CA LEU A 169 -13.77 17.95 1.42
C LEU A 169 -13.16 16.58 1.05
N PRO A 170 -12.55 15.81 1.98
CA PRO A 170 -12.12 14.45 1.69
C PRO A 170 -13.31 13.51 1.57
N ARG A 171 -13.60 13.07 0.34
CA ARG A 171 -14.67 12.12 0.04
C ARG A 171 -14.11 10.96 -0.77
N ARG A 172 -14.14 9.76 -0.19
CA ARG A 172 -13.74 8.53 -0.88
C ARG A 172 -14.89 7.54 -0.92
N ILE A 173 -15.15 6.99 -2.09
CA ILE A 173 -16.15 5.93 -2.28
C ILE A 173 -15.43 4.77 -2.93
N CYS A 174 -15.59 3.57 -2.36
CA CYS A 174 -15.09 2.36 -2.99
C CYS A 174 -16.09 1.21 -2.87
N ARG A 175 -16.06 0.34 -3.87
CA ARG A 175 -16.76 -0.93 -3.90
C ARG A 175 -15.72 -2.03 -3.97
N THR A 176 -15.77 -2.95 -3.00
CA THR A 176 -14.91 -4.13 -2.97
C THR A 176 -15.75 -5.40 -3.07
N VAL A 177 -15.33 -6.31 -3.95
CA VAL A 177 -15.92 -7.64 -4.14
C VAL A 177 -14.84 -8.70 -3.88
N ARG A 178 -15.10 -9.67 -3.02
CA ARG A 178 -14.20 -10.83 -2.84
C ARG A 178 -14.50 -11.92 -3.87
N LEU A 179 -13.45 -12.45 -4.48
CA LEU A 179 -13.61 -13.31 -5.66
C LEU A 179 -13.96 -14.77 -5.31
N ARG A 180 -13.46 -15.35 -4.21
CA ARG A 180 -13.61 -16.80 -3.95
C ARG A 180 -13.76 -17.26 -2.48
N GLY A 181 -14.26 -16.39 -1.61
CA GLY A 181 -14.94 -16.77 -0.35
C GLY A 181 -16.37 -16.22 -0.40
N ARG A 182 -17.34 -16.76 0.37
CA ARG A 182 -18.77 -16.34 0.40
C ARG A 182 -18.92 -14.89 -0.10
N GLN A 183 -19.59 -14.69 -1.24
CA GLN A 183 -19.79 -13.39 -1.91
C GLN A 183 -20.28 -12.35 -0.90
N GLN A 184 -19.35 -11.68 -0.23
CA GLN A 184 -19.63 -10.60 0.71
C GLN A 184 -19.27 -9.31 0.01
N GLN A 185 -20.31 -8.63 -0.46
CA GLN A 185 -20.19 -7.28 -1.01
C GLN A 185 -20.02 -6.30 0.14
N HIS A 186 -18.93 -5.55 0.15
CA HIS A 186 -18.73 -4.46 1.11
C HIS A 186 -18.64 -3.14 0.34
N ARG A 187 -19.64 -2.27 0.52
CA ARG A 187 -19.56 -0.86 0.09
C ARG A 187 -19.08 -0.04 1.28
N ARG A 188 -17.96 0.67 1.13
CA ARG A 188 -17.48 1.60 2.16
C ARG A 188 -17.51 3.03 1.61
N ARG A 189 -18.07 3.94 2.39
CA ARG A 189 -18.07 5.38 2.15
C ARG A 189 -17.35 6.03 3.31
N LEU A 190 -16.33 6.83 3.03
CA LEU A 190 -15.68 7.67 4.03
C LEU A 190 -16.02 9.12 3.72
N HIS A 191 -16.58 9.82 4.71
CA HIS A 191 -16.91 11.23 4.66
C HIS A 191 -16.31 11.88 5.90
N ALA A 192 -15.56 12.95 5.74
CA ALA A 192 -15.04 13.73 6.85
C ALA A 192 -15.17 15.22 6.47
N LEU A 193 -15.96 15.97 7.22
CA LEU A 193 -16.10 17.42 7.08
C LEU A 193 -15.48 18.06 8.32
N HIS A 194 -14.44 18.86 8.12
CA HIS A 194 -13.75 19.54 9.21
C HIS A 194 -13.61 21.01 8.85
N PRO A 195 -14.40 21.92 9.44
CA PRO A 195 -14.10 23.34 9.39
C PRO A 195 -12.79 23.59 10.16
N ARG A 196 -11.83 24.28 9.53
CA ARG A 196 -10.64 24.79 10.22
C ARG A 196 -10.58 26.32 10.13
N ARG A 197 -10.31 26.97 11.25
CA ARG A 197 -10.01 28.40 11.34
C ARG A 197 -8.49 28.58 11.24
N ASP A 198 -8.04 29.58 10.48
CA ASP A 198 -6.61 29.84 10.31
C ASP A 198 -5.93 30.07 11.68
N GLY A 199 -4.83 29.35 11.92
CA GLY A 199 -4.02 29.45 13.14
C GLY A 199 -4.31 28.44 14.26
N TRP A 200 -5.35 27.60 14.18
CA TRP A 200 -5.65 26.61 15.24
C TRP A 200 -5.38 25.15 14.83
N ARG A 201 -4.46 24.48 15.54
CA ARG A 201 -4.31 23.01 15.52
C ARG A 201 -5.07 22.42 16.73
N HIS A 202 -6.12 21.64 16.49
CA HIS A 202 -6.67 20.79 17.54
C HIS A 202 -5.76 19.56 17.70
N HIS A 203 -5.10 19.45 18.86
CA HIS A 203 -4.53 18.20 19.36
C HIS A 203 -5.66 17.23 19.71
N GLY A 204 -6.19 16.54 18.71
CA GLY A 204 -7.05 15.37 18.92
C GLY A 204 -6.18 14.16 19.26
N GLN A 205 -5.81 13.99 20.52
CA GLN A 205 -5.30 12.73 21.05
C GLN A 205 -6.43 11.69 20.96
N GLY A 206 -6.31 10.73 20.03
CA GLY A 206 -7.01 9.46 20.15
C GLY A 206 -6.30 8.62 21.21
N ARG A 207 -6.87 8.54 22.41
CA ARG A 207 -6.49 7.54 23.42
C ARG A 207 -7.15 6.20 23.07
N LEU A 208 -6.30 5.17 23.03
CA LEU A 208 -6.49 3.72 23.15
C LEU A 208 -7.68 3.07 22.42
#